data_AF-A0A6A5K990-F1
#
_entry.id   AF-A0A6A5K990-F1
#
_cell.length_a   1.000
_cell.length_b   1.000
_cell.length_c   1.000
_cell.angle_alpha   90.00
_cell.angle_beta   90.00
_cell.angle_gamma   90.00
#
_symmetry.space_group_name_H-M   'P 1'
#
loop_
_entity.id
_entity.type
_entity.pdbx_description
1 polymer ?
#
loop_
_entity_poly.entity_id
_entity_poly.type
_entity_poly.pdbx_seq_one_letter_code
_entity_poly.pdbx_strand_id
1 'polypeptide(L)'
;MPYLLRPPPHSTDAHNPLFTYTLNDNDYATTLIHQVQDLQAWGWQISHHDENDPVYIDAVLATERCVKQRRRRTQMVFGEVVGVGERVGVWGVWEREREARGVRGVRGGRR
;
A
#
# COMPACT_ATOMS: atom_id res chain seq x y z
N MET A 1 10.19 16.36 0.71
CA MET A 1 8.71 16.35 0.69
C MET A 1 8.25 14.93 0.37
N PRO A 2 7.36 14.34 1.17
CA PRO A 2 6.94 12.95 0.97
C PRO A 2 5.83 12.80 -0.09
N TYR A 3 5.89 11.70 -0.82
CA TYR A 3 4.79 11.18 -1.63
C TYR A 3 3.88 10.31 -0.76
N LEU A 4 2.59 10.43 -1.02
CA LEU A 4 1.56 9.60 -0.45
C LEU A 4 0.92 8.77 -1.56
N LEU A 5 0.91 7.45 -1.37
CA LEU A 5 0.37 6.48 -2.30
C LEU A 5 -0.85 5.83 -1.68
N ARG A 6 -1.98 5.94 -2.36
CA ARG A 6 -3.25 5.35 -1.92
C ARG A 6 -3.81 4.43 -2.99
N PRO A 7 -4.57 3.40 -2.59
CA PRO A 7 -5.21 2.51 -3.54
C PRO A 7 -6.16 3.28 -4.46
N PRO A 8 -6.53 2.69 -5.61
CA PRO A 8 -7.53 3.27 -6.48
C PRO A 8 -8.83 3.55 -5.71
N PRO A 9 -9.52 4.68 -5.94
CA PRO A 9 -10.69 5.08 -5.15
C PRO A 9 -11.87 4.10 -5.26
N HIS A 10 -11.88 3.29 -6.31
CA HIS A 10 -12.90 2.28 -6.57
C HIS A 10 -12.52 0.88 -6.04
N SER A 11 -11.35 0.73 -5.42
CA SER A 11 -10.94 -0.55 -4.84
C SER A 11 -11.57 -0.75 -3.46
N THR A 12 -11.69 -2.02 -3.06
CA THR A 12 -12.09 -2.39 -1.68
C THR A 12 -11.12 -1.85 -0.63
N ASP A 13 -9.89 -1.52 -1.04
CA ASP A 13 -8.81 -1.08 -0.17
C ASP A 13 -8.73 0.45 -0.05
N ALA A 14 -9.50 1.21 -0.84
CA ALA A 14 -9.46 2.68 -0.90
C ALA A 14 -9.63 3.36 0.47
N HIS A 15 -10.41 2.75 1.36
CA HIS A 15 -10.73 3.29 2.69
C HIS A 15 -9.92 2.65 3.81
N ASN A 16 -8.98 1.75 3.48
CA ASN A 16 -8.21 1.02 4.46
C ASN A 16 -6.82 1.66 4.65
N PRO A 17 -6.55 2.29 5.82
CA PRO A 17 -5.29 2.97 6.06
C PRO A 17 -4.06 2.06 6.00
N LEU A 18 -4.22 0.74 6.13
CA LEU A 18 -3.10 -0.20 6.01
C LEU A 18 -2.49 -0.24 4.60
N PHE A 19 -3.26 0.14 3.58
CA PHE A 19 -2.81 0.20 2.18
C PHE A 19 -2.42 1.61 1.73
N THR A 20 -2.23 2.55 2.67
CA THR A 20 -1.76 3.91 2.38
C THR A 20 -0.27 4.04 2.69
N TYR A 21 0.57 4.29 1.69
CA TYR A 21 2.02 4.28 1.82
C TYR A 21 2.64 5.67 1.70
N THR A 22 3.77 5.86 2.37
CA THR A 22 4.57 7.09 2.28
C THR A 22 5.92 6.77 1.67
N LEU A 23 6.36 7.57 0.70
CA LEU A 23 7.69 7.50 0.09
C LEU A 23 8.39 8.85 0.24
N ASN A 24 9.62 8.86 0.73
CA ASN A 24 10.39 10.10 0.77
C ASN A 24 10.98 10.39 -0.62
N ASP A 25 11.22 11.67 -0.94
CA ASP A 25 11.81 12.09 -2.22
C ASP A 25 13.09 11.32 -2.57
N ASN A 26 13.95 11.05 -1.57
CA ASN A 26 15.20 10.31 -1.76
C ASN A 26 14.97 8.84 -2.19
N ASP A 27 13.92 8.20 -1.66
CA ASP A 27 13.56 6.81 -1.98
C ASP A 27 12.85 6.73 -3.33
N TYR A 28 12.05 7.76 -3.66
CA TYR A 28 11.39 7.90 -4.95
C TYR A 28 12.43 7.99 -6.08
N ALA A 29 13.46 8.83 -5.91
CA ALA A 29 14.44 9.13 -6.95
C ALA A 29 15.42 7.99 -7.27
N THR A 30 15.66 7.06 -6.33
CA THR A 30 16.76 6.08 -6.48
C THR A 30 16.33 4.66 -6.80
N THR A 31 15.14 4.21 -6.41
CA THR A 31 14.79 2.77 -6.55
C THR A 31 13.37 2.46 -6.98
N LEU A 32 12.41 3.40 -6.86
CA LEU A 32 10.99 3.07 -7.01
C LEU A 32 10.24 3.80 -8.13
N ILE A 33 10.95 4.58 -8.98
CA ILE A 33 10.31 5.39 -10.04
C ILE A 33 9.41 4.53 -10.94
N HIS A 34 9.92 3.42 -11.48
CA HIS A 34 9.16 2.56 -12.40
C HIS A 34 7.94 1.91 -11.74
N GLN A 35 8.08 1.49 -10.48
CA GLN A 35 7.01 0.84 -9.74
C GLN A 35 5.89 1.83 -9.40
N VAL A 36 6.25 3.06 -9.06
CA VAL A 36 5.25 4.11 -8.81
C VAL A 36 4.56 4.53 -10.11
N GLN A 37 5.28 4.59 -11.23
CA GLN A 37 4.68 4.81 -12.55
C GLN A 37 3.67 3.71 -12.91
N ASP A 38 4.02 2.44 -12.67
CA ASP A 38 3.11 1.31 -12.88
C ASP A 38 1.88 1.41 -11.99
N LEU A 39 2.05 1.68 -10.69
CA LEU A 39 0.94 1.89 -9.75
C LEU A 39 0.02 3.01 -10.22
N GLN A 40 0.60 4.12 -10.70
CA GLN A 40 -0.16 5.23 -11.28
C GLN A 40 -0.96 4.80 -12.51
N ALA A 41 -0.33 4.07 -13.45
CA ALA A 41 -1.00 3.53 -14.64
C ALA A 41 -2.11 2.53 -14.27
N TRP A 42 -2.00 1.90 -13.12
CA TRP A 42 -2.99 0.99 -12.56
C TRP A 42 -4.09 1.67 -11.74
N GLY A 43 -4.07 3.00 -11.66
CA GLY A 43 -5.10 3.82 -11.04
C GLY A 43 -4.87 4.12 -9.55
N TRP A 44 -3.68 3.83 -9.02
CA TRP A 44 -3.31 4.29 -7.67
C TRP A 44 -3.20 5.81 -7.64
N GLN A 45 -3.61 6.38 -6.50
CA GLN A 45 -3.52 7.81 -6.26
C GLN A 45 -2.16 8.13 -5.67
N ILE A 46 -1.36 8.92 -6.38
CA ILE A 46 -0.05 9.38 -5.91
C ILE A 46 -0.11 10.90 -5.81
N SER A 47 0.12 11.42 -4.61
CA SER A 47 0.13 12.85 -4.33
C SER A 47 1.40 13.26 -3.60
N HIS A 48 1.91 14.43 -3.92
CA HIS A 48 3.07 15.02 -3.25
C HIS A 48 2.58 15.98 -2.17
N HIS A 49 3.16 15.89 -0.98
CA HIS A 49 2.74 16.67 0.18
C HIS A 49 3.94 17.32 0.88
N ASP A 50 3.68 18.42 1.57
CA ASP A 50 4.59 18.93 2.60
C ASP A 50 4.51 18.02 3.84
N GLU A 51 5.58 17.95 4.62
CA GLU A 51 5.60 17.21 5.89
C GLU A 51 4.59 17.78 6.90
N ASN A 52 4.26 19.06 6.78
CA ASN A 52 3.28 19.77 7.62
C ASN A 52 1.87 19.80 7.01
N ASP A 53 1.64 19.15 5.85
CA ASP A 53 0.32 19.08 5.26
C ASP A 53 -0.62 18.26 6.16
N PRO A 54 -1.77 18.83 6.60
CA PRO A 54 -2.71 18.11 7.45
C PRO A 54 -3.18 16.78 6.82
N VAL A 55 -3.32 16.72 5.50
CA VAL A 55 -3.75 15.50 4.79
C VAL A 55 -2.70 14.40 4.90
N TYR A 56 -1.42 14.77 4.84
CA TYR A 56 -0.31 13.83 4.99
C TYR A 56 -0.23 13.33 6.44
N ILE A 57 -0.28 14.25 7.41
CA ILE A 57 -0.23 13.93 8.84
C ILE A 57 -1.38 12.99 9.22
N ASP A 58 -2.61 13.29 8.80
CA ASP A 58 -3.79 12.47 9.09
C ASP A 58 -3.65 11.06 8.51
N ALA A 59 -3.14 10.94 7.28
CA ALA A 59 -2.89 9.64 6.66
C ALA A 59 -1.84 8.82 7.44
N VAL A 60 -0.73 9.44 7.83
CA VAL A 60 0.30 8.80 8.65
C VAL A 60 -0.27 8.35 9.98
N LEU A 61 -0.99 9.22 10.70
CA LEU A 61 -1.61 8.90 11.98
C LEU A 61 -2.65 7.77 11.84
N ALA A 62 -3.46 7.78 10.78
CA ALA A 62 -4.41 6.72 10.51
C ALA A 62 -3.72 5.37 10.28
N THR A 63 -2.62 5.36 9.51
CA THR A 63 -1.83 4.13 9.29
C THR A 63 -1.24 3.61 10.59
N GLU A 64 -0.67 4.48 11.43
CA GLU A 64 -0.12 4.10 12.72
C GLU A 64 -1.17 3.55 13.67
N ARG A 65 -2.35 4.19 13.73
CA ARG A 65 -3.47 3.74 14.57
C ARG A 65 -3.92 2.35 14.15
N CYS A 66 -4.07 2.11 12.84
CA CYS A 66 -4.42 0.79 12.32
C CYS A 66 -3.34 -0.25 12.63
N VAL A 67 -2.05 0.09 12.49
CA VAL A 67 -0.94 -0.82 12.86
C VAL A 67 -0.96 -1.13 14.35
N LYS A 68 -1.13 -0.12 15.21
CA LYS A 68 -1.24 -0.30 16.67
C LYS A 68 -2.45 -1.15 17.04
N GLN A 69 -3.60 -0.93 16.42
CA GLN A 69 -4.80 -1.73 16.63
C GLN A 69 -4.62 -3.17 16.18
N ARG A 70 -3.96 -3.40 15.04
CA ARG A 70 -3.63 -4.73 14.54
C ARG A 70 -2.70 -5.46 15.51
N ARG A 71 -1.64 -4.81 15.99
CA ARG A 71 -0.71 -5.37 17.00
C ARG A 71 -1.43 -5.77 18.30
N ARG A 72 -2.41 -4.98 18.75
CA ARG A 72 -3.22 -5.30 19.94
C ARG A 72 -4.20 -6.45 19.74
N ARG A 73 -4.63 -6.67 18.49
CA ARG A 73 -5.49 -7.80 18.10
C ARG A 73 -4.70 -9.09 17.83
N THR A 74 -3.38 -9.01 17.76
CA THR A 74 -2.51 -10.20 17.68
C THR A 74 -2.71 -11.03 18.94
N GLN A 75 -3.12 -12.27 18.76
CA GLN A 75 -3.26 -13.26 19.82
C GLN A 75 -2.46 -14.52 19.47
N MET A 76 -1.92 -15.17 20.49
CA MET A 76 -1.40 -16.53 20.37
C MET A 76 -2.56 -17.49 20.49
N VAL A 77 -2.83 -18.25 19.44
CA VAL A 77 -3.89 -19.28 19.42
C VAL A 77 -3.23 -20.59 19.01
N PHE A 78 -3.25 -21.59 19.90
CA PHE A 78 -2.61 -22.91 19.68
C PHE A 78 -1.12 -22.86 19.28
N GLY A 79 -0.36 -21.89 19.81
CA GLY A 79 1.06 -21.75 19.47
C GLY A 79 1.34 -21.05 18.13
N GLU A 80 0.29 -20.69 17.39
CA GLU A 80 0.38 -19.86 16.19
C GLU A 80 0.08 -18.40 16.53
N VAL A 81 0.89 -17.50 15.95
CA VAL A 81 0.66 -16.05 16.07
C VAL A 81 -0.41 -15.65 15.06
N VAL A 82 -1.65 -15.53 15.52
CA VAL A 82 -2.76 -15.07 14.69
C VAL A 82 -2.81 -13.55 14.72
N GLY A 83 -2.65 -12.90 13.55
CA GLY A 83 -2.75 -11.44 13.38
C GLY A 83 -1.45 -10.73 12.96
N VAL A 84 -0.31 -11.42 12.99
CA VAL A 84 0.98 -10.90 12.49
C VAL A 84 1.16 -11.29 11.03
N GLY A 85 0.73 -10.41 10.14
CA GLY A 85 1.36 -10.31 8.84
C GLY A 85 2.12 -9.00 8.85
N GLU A 86 3.42 -9.04 8.53
CA GLU A 86 4.20 -7.85 8.30
C GLU A 86 3.45 -6.94 7.31
N ARG A 87 3.50 -5.62 7.54
CA ARG A 87 2.88 -4.69 6.61
C ARG A 87 3.65 -4.80 5.30
N VAL A 88 2.96 -5.25 4.25
CA VAL A 88 3.52 -5.36 2.92
C VAL A 88 3.99 -3.96 2.51
N GLY A 89 5.29 -3.79 2.29
CA GLY A 89 5.85 -2.53 1.80
C GLY A 89 5.36 -2.21 0.38
N VAL A 90 5.67 -1.00 -0.10
CA VAL A 90 5.29 -0.55 -1.45
C VAL A 90 5.70 -1.57 -2.53
N TRP A 91 6.89 -2.15 -2.38
CA TRP A 91 7.39 -3.20 -3.26
C TRP A 91 6.46 -4.43 -3.34
N GLY A 92 6.11 -5.00 -2.19
CA GLY A 92 5.25 -6.19 -2.17
C GLY A 92 3.81 -5.88 -2.63
N VAL A 93 3.37 -4.63 -2.52
CA VAL A 93 2.09 -4.19 -3.11
C VAL A 93 2.18 -4.14 -4.63
N TRP A 94 3.25 -3.55 -5.17
CA TRP A 94 3.49 -3.55 -6.60
C TRP A 94 3.58 -4.98 -7.16
N GLU A 95 4.29 -5.89 -6.48
CA GLU A 95 4.36 -7.31 -6.89
C GLU A 95 2.97 -7.97 -6.91
N ARG A 96 2.16 -7.78 -5.86
CA ARG A 96 0.79 -8.31 -5.81
C ARG A 96 -0.10 -7.76 -6.92
N GLU A 97 -0.03 -6.46 -7.17
CA GLU A 97 -0.80 -5.80 -8.21
C GLU A 97 -0.36 -6.23 -9.62
N ARG A 98 0.94 -6.46 -9.80
CA ARG A 98 1.51 -7.05 -11.01
C ARG A 98 1.01 -8.48 -11.22
N GLU A 99 1.08 -9.33 -10.19
CA GLU A 99 0.61 -10.72 -10.25
C GLU A 99 -0.89 -10.79 -10.55
N ALA A 100 -1.72 -10.01 -9.87
CA ALA A 100 -3.17 -9.96 -10.10
C ALA A 100 -3.52 -9.60 -11.55
N ARG A 101 -2.72 -8.72 -12.17
CA ARG A 101 -2.87 -8.34 -13.59
C ARG A 101 -2.28 -9.39 -14.53
N GLY A 102 -1.16 -10.02 -14.18
CA GLY A 102 -0.57 -11.13 -14.94
C GLY A 102 -1.48 -12.34 -15.01
N VAL A 103 -2.19 -12.67 -13.92
CA VAL A 103 -3.18 -13.75 -13.87
C VAL A 103 -4.42 -13.43 -14.71
N ARG A 104 -4.83 -12.16 -14.84
CA ARG A 104 -5.89 -11.75 -15.79
C ARG A 104 -5.50 -11.98 -17.26
N GLY A 105 -4.21 -12.02 -17.59
CA GLY A 105 -3.72 -12.34 -18.94
C GLY A 105 -3.83 -13.81 -19.35
N VAL A 106 -4.05 -14.74 -18.40
CA VAL A 106 -4.05 -16.19 -18.67
C VAL A 106 -5.47 -16.78 -18.75
N ARG A 107 -6.51 -16.03 -18.37
CA ARG A 107 -7.93 -16.45 -18.48
C ARG A 107 -8.62 -16.01 -19.79
N GLY A 108 -7.88 -15.93 -20.88
CA GLY A 108 -8.40 -15.52 -22.20
C GLY A 108 -8.17 -16.50 -23.34
N GLY A 109 -7.77 -17.74 -23.07
CA GLY A 109 -7.39 -18.71 -24.11
C GLY A 109 -7.99 -20.09 -23.90
N ARG A 110 -9.32 -20.20 -23.95
CA ARG A 110 -10.02 -21.46 -24.26
C ARG A 110 -11.44 -21.17 -24.71
N ARG A 111 -11.60 -20.93 -26.01
CA ARG A 111 -12.52 -21.68 -26.90
C ARG A 111 -12.34 -21.20 -28.32
#